data_AF-A0A1S3X8E4-F1
#
_entry.id   AF-A0A1S3X8E4-F1
#
_cell.length_a   1.000
_cell.length_b   1.000
_cell.length_c   1.000
_cell.angle_alpha   90.00
_cell.angle_beta   90.00
_cell.angle_gamma   90.00
#
_symmetry.space_group_name_H-M   'P 1'
#
loop_
_entity.id
_entity.type
_entity.pdbx_description
1 polymer ?
#
loop_
_entity_poly.entity_id
_entity_poly.type
_entity_poly.pdbx_seq_one_letter_code
_entity_poly.pdbx_strand_id
1 'polypeptide(L)'
;MVFVMEGELDVGFITTANVLVSKQITKGEVFVFPRGLVHFQKNNGKVPAAVISAFNSQLPGTQSIPTTLFGASPTVPDDILAQTFQISTEDVQQIKSKFASAKKF
;
A
#
# COMPACT_ATOMS: atom_id res chain seq x y z
N MET A 1 12.96 4.84 -1.38
CA MET A 1 12.67 6.21 -1.89
C MET A 1 12.07 6.11 -3.28
N VAL A 2 11.43 7.18 -3.76
CA VAL A 2 11.00 7.32 -5.17
C VAL A 2 11.51 8.63 -5.75
N PHE A 3 11.89 8.61 -7.02
CA PHE A 3 12.23 9.76 -7.84
C PHE A 3 11.27 9.81 -9.02
N VAL A 4 10.67 10.97 -9.30
CA VAL A 4 9.67 11.11 -10.37
C VAL A 4 10.35 11.36 -11.72
N MET A 5 10.15 10.42 -12.64
CA MET A 5 10.61 10.54 -14.03
C MET A 5 9.66 11.40 -14.86
N GLU A 6 8.35 11.16 -14.70
CA GLU A 6 7.28 11.80 -15.46
C GLU A 6 6.00 11.91 -14.63
N GLY A 7 5.19 12.93 -14.92
CA GLY A 7 3.91 13.16 -14.26
C GLY A 7 4.02 13.68 -12.82
N GLU A 8 2.97 13.42 -12.04
CA GLU A 8 2.80 13.85 -10.66
C GLU A 8 2.18 12.73 -9.82
N LEU A 9 2.55 12.67 -8.54
CA LEU A 9 2.04 11.69 -7.58
C LEU A 9 1.79 12.33 -6.23
N ASP A 10 0.65 12.01 -5.63
CA ASP A 10 0.46 12.18 -4.20
C ASP A 10 1.06 10.99 -3.48
N VAL A 11 2.07 11.24 -2.65
CA VAL A 11 2.75 10.21 -1.89
C VAL A 11 2.63 10.51 -0.40
N GLY A 12 2.65 9.46 0.41
CA GLY A 12 2.66 9.64 1.85
C GLY A 12 2.98 8.38 2.63
N PHE A 13 3.32 8.55 3.89
CA PHE A 13 3.52 7.47 4.85
C PHE A 13 2.91 7.82 6.21
N ILE A 14 2.63 6.79 7.00
CA ILE A 14 2.08 6.92 8.34
C ILE A 14 3.21 6.62 9.32
N THR A 15 3.47 7.56 10.23
CA THR A 15 4.46 7.39 11.31
C THR A 15 3.96 6.39 12.36
N THR A 16 4.86 5.91 13.22
CA THR A 16 4.47 5.06 14.38
C THR A 16 3.60 5.79 15.41
N ALA A 17 3.51 7.13 15.32
CA ALA A 17 2.59 7.95 16.09
C ALA A 17 1.23 8.17 15.39
N ASN A 18 0.94 7.40 14.33
CA ASN A 18 -0.27 7.50 13.51
C ASN A 18 -0.47 8.87 12.83
N VAL A 19 0.63 9.59 12.58
CA VAL A 19 0.60 10.86 11.84
C VAL A 19 0.88 10.61 10.37
N LEU A 20 -0.01 11.11 9.49
CA LEU A 20 0.19 11.12 8.05
C LEU A 20 1.19 12.22 7.67
N VAL A 21 2.24 11.82 6.95
CA VAL A 21 3.15 12.74 6.24
C VAL A 21 2.96 12.52 4.75
N SER A 22 2.47 13.54 4.04
CA SER A 22 2.16 13.44 2.61
C SER A 22 2.58 14.67 1.84
N LYS A 23 2.90 14.49 0.56
CA LYS A 23 3.23 15.56 -0.37
C LYS A 23 2.83 15.17 -1.79
N GLN A 24 2.39 16.13 -2.59
CA GLN A 24 2.39 16.00 -4.05
C GLN A 24 3.82 16.19 -4.56
N ILE A 25 4.34 15.22 -5.30
CA ILE A 25 5.66 15.29 -5.95
C ILE A 25 5.51 15.23 -7.47
N THR A 26 6.36 15.98 -8.15
CA THR A 26 6.37 16.16 -9.62
C THR A 26 7.72 15.75 -10.19
N LYS A 27 7.82 15.69 -11.53
CA LYS A 27 9.05 15.34 -12.25
C LYS A 27 10.30 16.03 -11.66
N GLY A 28 11.31 15.23 -11.33
CA GLY A 28 12.57 15.70 -10.75
C GLY A 28 12.59 15.73 -9.22
N GLU A 29 11.44 15.61 -8.55
CA GLU A 29 11.40 15.55 -7.09
C GLU A 29 11.61 14.12 -6.55
N VAL A 30 12.10 14.07 -5.31
CA VAL A 30 12.33 12.83 -4.54
C VAL A 30 11.43 12.82 -3.31
N PHE A 31 10.95 11.63 -2.95
CA PHE A 31 10.34 11.38 -1.65
C PHE A 31 10.90 10.11 -1.00
N VAL A 32 11.16 10.19 0.30
CA VAL A 32 11.75 9.09 1.08
C VAL A 32 10.71 8.49 2.00
N PHE A 33 10.54 7.17 1.90
CA PHE A 33 9.73 6.39 2.84
C PHE A 33 10.66 5.76 3.87
N PRO A 34 10.50 6.03 5.18
CA PRO A 34 11.26 5.36 6.21
C PRO A 34 10.99 3.84 6.22
N ARG A 35 12.01 3.05 6.56
CA ARG A 35 11.92 1.58 6.53
C ARG A 35 10.81 1.08 7.47
N GLY A 36 9.98 0.17 6.95
CA GLY A 36 8.95 -0.52 7.72
C GLY A 36 7.66 0.26 7.93
N LEU A 37 7.57 1.51 7.47
CA LEU A 37 6.35 2.30 7.58
C LEU A 37 5.40 2.04 6.41
N VAL A 38 4.11 1.99 6.74
CA VAL A 38 3.03 1.93 5.75
C VAL A 38 3.05 3.21 4.94
N HIS A 39 3.03 3.08 3.62
CA HIS A 39 3.07 4.20 2.70
C HIS A 39 2.24 3.92 1.45
N PHE A 40 1.94 4.98 0.69
CA PHE A 40 1.16 4.91 -0.54
C PHE A 40 1.71 5.89 -1.58
N GLN A 41 1.34 5.63 -2.83
CA GLN A 41 1.45 6.57 -3.94
C GLN A 41 0.14 6.54 -4.72
N LYS A 42 -0.33 7.69 -5.19
CA LYS A 42 -1.53 7.83 -6.02
C LYS A 42 -1.29 8.80 -7.15
N ASN A 43 -1.53 8.36 -8.38
CA ASN A 43 -1.62 9.26 -9.53
C ASN A 43 -3.01 9.92 -9.55
N ASN A 44 -3.09 11.19 -9.20
CA ASN A 44 -4.31 12.01 -9.31
C ASN A 44 -4.32 12.87 -10.59
N GLY A 45 -3.25 12.81 -11.39
CA GLY A 45 -3.14 13.52 -12.65
C GLY A 45 -3.98 12.87 -13.76
N LYS A 46 -4.12 13.60 -14.87
CA LYS A 46 -4.88 13.14 -16.06
C LYS A 46 -4.06 12.26 -17.00
N VAL A 47 -2.75 12.17 -16.76
CA VAL A 47 -1.78 11.47 -17.61
C VAL A 47 -1.02 10.43 -16.79
N PRO A 48 -0.42 9.40 -17.41
CA PRO A 48 0.45 8.46 -16.70
C PRO A 48 1.60 9.16 -15.97
N ALA A 49 2.00 8.59 -14.83
CA ALA A 49 3.17 9.01 -14.07
C ALA A 49 4.15 7.83 -13.97
N ALA A 50 5.45 8.15 -13.94
CA ALA A 50 6.51 7.15 -13.86
C ALA A 50 7.52 7.53 -12.79
N VAL A 51 7.99 6.53 -12.02
CA VAL A 51 8.98 6.73 -10.95
C VAL A 51 10.07 5.67 -11.01
N ILE A 52 11.26 6.03 -10.53
CA ILE A 52 12.30 5.08 -10.13
C ILE A 52 12.21 4.91 -8.63
N SER A 53 12.11 3.67 -8.15
CA SER A 53 12.20 3.35 -6.72
C SER A 53 13.57 2.75 -6.40
N ALA A 54 14.11 3.11 -5.24
CA ALA A 54 15.38 2.59 -4.75
C ALA A 54 15.29 2.17 -3.29
N PHE A 55 15.94 1.06 -2.97
CA PHE A 55 15.98 0.44 -1.65
C PHE A 55 17.43 0.25 -1.21
N ASN A 56 17.69 0.31 0.09
CA ASN A 56 19.00 0.03 0.68
C ASN A 56 19.21 -1.45 1.04
N SER A 57 18.48 -2.35 0.37
CA SER A 57 18.57 -3.80 0.52
C SER A 57 18.44 -4.43 -0.87
N GLN A 58 19.21 -5.49 -1.13
CA GLN A 58 19.07 -6.31 -2.34
C GLN A 58 17.79 -7.16 -2.32
N LEU A 59 17.23 -7.40 -1.13
CA LEU A 59 15.99 -8.15 -0.90
C LEU A 59 15.06 -7.30 -0.02
N PRO A 60 14.47 -6.22 -0.55
CA PRO A 60 13.64 -5.31 0.26
C PRO A 60 12.32 -5.96 0.68
N GLY A 61 11.75 -6.83 -0.15
CA GLY A 61 10.41 -7.37 0.01
C GLY A 61 9.31 -6.29 -0.08
N THR A 62 8.08 -6.71 -0.35
CA THR A 62 6.91 -5.82 -0.34
C THR A 62 5.71 -6.58 0.24
N GLN A 63 4.95 -5.93 1.12
CA GLN A 63 3.66 -6.42 1.57
C GLN A 63 2.57 -5.42 1.19
N SER A 64 1.64 -5.86 0.34
CA SER A 64 0.42 -5.10 0.03
C SER A 64 -0.58 -5.37 1.15
N ILE A 65 -0.84 -4.38 2.02
CA ILE A 65 -1.69 -4.56 3.21
C ILE A 65 -3.04 -5.22 2.87
N PRO A 66 -3.83 -4.75 1.89
CA PRO A 66 -5.13 -5.35 1.61
C PRO A 66 -5.01 -6.81 1.15
N THR A 67 -4.04 -7.11 0.28
CA THR A 67 -3.79 -8.46 -0.21
C THR A 67 -3.29 -9.39 0.89
N THR A 68 -2.38 -8.91 1.74
CA THR A 68 -1.81 -9.69 2.86
C THR A 68 -2.87 -10.03 3.90
N LEU A 69 -3.78 -9.10 4.23
CA LEU A 69 -4.80 -9.34 5.26
C LEU A 69 -6.01 -10.12 4.72
N PHE A 70 -6.49 -9.79 3.52
CA PHE A 70 -7.76 -10.34 2.99
C PHE A 70 -7.58 -11.36 1.85
N GLY A 71 -6.36 -11.56 1.35
CA GLY A 71 -6.05 -12.48 0.25
C GLY A 71 -4.98 -13.53 0.58
N ALA A 72 -4.57 -13.66 1.84
CA ALA A 72 -3.59 -14.67 2.26
C ALA A 72 -4.09 -16.10 2.01
N SER A 73 -3.12 -17.02 1.82
CA SER A 73 -3.36 -18.46 1.73
C SER A 73 -2.37 -19.21 2.63
N PRO A 74 -2.81 -19.89 3.68
CA PRO A 74 -4.20 -19.97 4.17
C PRO A 74 -4.75 -18.61 4.59
N THR A 75 -6.08 -18.46 4.58
CA THR A 75 -6.76 -17.20 4.90
C THR A 75 -6.62 -16.87 6.39
N VAL A 76 -6.52 -15.58 6.72
CA VAL A 76 -6.68 -15.13 8.12
C VAL A 76 -8.11 -15.43 8.56
N PRO A 77 -8.37 -15.99 9.76
CA PRO A 77 -9.73 -16.26 10.23
C PRO A 77 -10.67 -15.04 10.18
N ASP A 78 -11.93 -15.26 9.83
CA ASP A 78 -12.93 -14.18 9.66
C ASP A 78 -13.18 -13.43 10.98
N ASP A 79 -13.23 -14.15 12.10
CA ASP A 79 -13.45 -13.63 13.45
C ASP A 79 -12.31 -12.71 13.91
N ILE A 80 -11.06 -13.06 13.62
CA ILE A 80 -9.89 -12.22 13.93
C ILE A 80 -9.99 -10.88 13.17
N LEU A 81 -10.30 -10.92 11.88
CA LEU A 81 -10.44 -9.69 11.07
C LEU A 81 -11.67 -8.89 11.51
N ALA A 82 -12.80 -9.55 11.78
CA ALA A 82 -14.03 -8.90 12.24
C ALA A 82 -13.78 -8.15 13.56
N GLN A 83 -13.13 -8.79 14.52
CA GLN A 83 -12.75 -8.17 15.79
C GLN A 83 -11.75 -7.03 15.61
N THR A 84 -10.73 -7.22 14.76
CA THR A 84 -9.67 -6.24 14.53
C THR A 84 -10.20 -4.96 13.88
N PHE A 85 -11.07 -5.11 12.88
CA PHE A 85 -11.64 -4.00 12.13
C PHE A 85 -12.95 -3.47 12.71
N GLN A 86 -13.49 -4.12 13.76
CA GLN A 86 -14.77 -3.77 14.40
C GLN A 86 -15.95 -3.79 13.40
N ILE A 87 -15.98 -4.82 12.56
CA ILE A 87 -17.01 -5.05 11.53
C ILE A 87 -17.60 -6.46 11.66
N SER A 88 -18.67 -6.75 10.91
CA SER A 88 -19.28 -8.07 10.89
C SER A 88 -18.42 -9.10 10.14
N THR A 89 -18.63 -10.39 10.42
CA THR A 89 -18.02 -11.48 9.64
C THR A 89 -18.46 -11.45 8.18
N GLU A 90 -19.69 -11.00 7.91
CA GLU A 90 -20.25 -10.84 6.57
C GLU A 90 -19.49 -9.76 5.79
N ASP A 91 -19.17 -8.62 6.42
CA ASP A 91 -18.35 -7.56 5.82
C ASP A 91 -16.93 -8.07 5.49
N VAL A 92 -16.32 -8.84 6.40
CA VAL A 92 -15.01 -9.45 6.16
C VAL A 92 -15.05 -10.36 4.94
N GLN A 93 -16.05 -11.23 4.84
CA GLN A 93 -16.21 -12.13 3.70
C GLN A 93 -16.44 -11.35 2.40
N GLN A 94 -17.22 -10.27 2.45
CA GLN A 94 -17.41 -9.39 1.30
C GLN A 94 -16.08 -8.76 0.87
N ILE A 95 -15.24 -8.29 1.79
CA ILE A 95 -13.93 -7.74 1.47
C ILE A 95 -13.04 -8.83 0.87
N LYS A 96 -12.93 -10.01 1.50
CA LYS A 96 -12.15 -11.15 1.00
C LYS A 96 -12.55 -11.57 -0.41
N SER A 97 -13.83 -11.52 -0.74
CA SER A 97 -14.30 -11.87 -2.09
C SER A 97 -13.67 -11.01 -3.20
N LYS A 98 -13.30 -9.76 -2.88
CA LYS A 98 -12.61 -8.85 -3.81
C LYS A 98 -11.13 -9.20 -4.03
N PHE A 99 -10.55 -10.01 -3.15
CA PHE A 99 -9.14 -10.45 -3.21
C PHE A 99 -8.98 -11.94 -3.54
N ALA A 100 -10.05 -12.73 -3.45
CA ALA A 100 -10.05 -14.18 -3.72
C ALA A 100 -9.68 -14.56 -5.16
N SER A 101 -9.76 -13.63 -6.12
CA SER A 101 -9.41 -13.85 -7.52
C SER A 101 -7.93 -13.64 -7.86
N ALA A 102 -7.09 -13.24 -6.90
CA ALA A 102 -5.66 -13.04 -7.13
C ALA A 102 -4.85 -14.35 -7.12
N LYS A 103 -5.30 -15.37 -7.86
CA LYS A 103 -4.41 -16.45 -8.33
C LYS A 103 -3.92 -16.10 -9.72
N LYS A 104 -2.86 -15.31 -9.81
CA LYS A 104 -1.97 -15.23 -10.97
C LYS A 104 -0.56 -14.88 -10.50
N PHE A 105 0.24 -15.90 -10.29
CA PHE A 105 1.65 -15.87 -10.70
C PHE A 105 1.77 -16.80 -11.90
#